data_AF-A0A6N4X3J6-F1
#
_entry.id   AF-A0A6N4X3J6-F1
#
_cell.length_a   1.000
_cell.length_b   1.000
_cell.length_c   1.000
_cell.angle_alpha   90.00
_cell.angle_beta   90.00
_cell.angle_gamma   90.00
#
_symmetry.space_group_name_H-M   'P 1'
#
loop_
_entity.id
_entity.type
_entity.pdbx_description
1 polymer ?
#
loop_
_entity_poly.entity_id
_entity_poly.type
_entity_poly.pdbx_seq_one_letter_code
_entity_poly.pdbx_strand_id
1 'polypeptide(L)'
;MNIVSFFKQVVERYNDESKCGFCWAFKAPLSESGLSRAQLREEDECCLQLFITDYETDTGYRMNEKTGLSHRKYCDHSFTLYVVKPSDIGLNVYNEIPGHPINESLWETILAPIQNCIGCGNEFDLCEMGYSFDILRWKMKTVQFKEDHNYTGWRILGLFRQFII
;
A
#
# COMPACT_ATOMS: atom_id res chain seq x y z
N MET A 1 -10.59 -14.25 1.99
CA MET A 1 -10.22 -13.07 2.79
C MET A 1 -10.78 -11.87 2.06
N ASN A 2 -11.30 -10.87 2.77
CA ASN A 2 -11.69 -9.61 2.12
C ASN A 2 -10.54 -8.62 2.26
N ILE A 3 -9.81 -8.38 1.16
CA ILE A 3 -8.61 -7.54 1.19
C ILE A 3 -8.93 -6.08 1.56
N VAL A 4 -10.11 -5.59 1.19
CA VAL A 4 -10.54 -4.22 1.48
C VAL A 4 -10.78 -4.07 2.97
N SER A 5 -11.51 -5.00 3.58
CA SER A 5 -11.73 -5.02 5.03
C SER A 5 -10.43 -5.29 5.80
N PHE A 6 -9.50 -6.05 5.23
CA PHE A 6 -8.19 -6.31 5.82
C PHE A 6 -7.38 -5.01 5.93
N PHE A 7 -7.19 -4.26 4.84
CA PHE A 7 -6.41 -3.02 4.88
C PHE A 7 -7.09 -1.90 5.66
N LYS A 8 -8.43 -1.90 5.73
CA LYS A 8 -9.14 -1.01 6.66
C LYS A 8 -8.72 -1.27 8.11
N GLN A 9 -8.70 -2.53 8.56
CA GLN A 9 -8.28 -2.91 9.91
C GLN A 9 -6.79 -2.64 10.15
N VAL A 10 -5.94 -2.81 9.13
CA VAL A 10 -4.51 -2.46 9.21
C VAL A 10 -4.35 -0.96 9.51
N VAL A 11 -5.09 -0.10 8.81
CA VAL A 11 -5.05 1.35 9.04
C VAL A 11 -5.57 1.72 10.43
N GLU A 12 -6.64 1.07 10.90
CA GLU A 12 -7.15 1.24 12.27
C GLU A 12 -6.07 0.90 13.30
N ARG A 13 -5.43 -0.27 13.18
CA ARG A 13 -4.33 -0.70 14.07
C ARG A 13 -3.12 0.23 14.00
N TYR A 14 -2.73 0.67 12.80
CA TYR A 14 -1.60 1.59 12.64
C TYR A 14 -1.86 2.94 13.32
N ASN A 15 -3.09 3.44 13.29
CA ASN A 15 -3.45 4.64 14.03
C ASN A 15 -3.42 4.40 15.54
N ASP A 16 -3.97 3.28 16.03
CA ASP A 16 -3.96 2.93 17.45
C ASP A 16 -2.54 2.80 18.01
N GLU A 17 -1.62 2.25 17.22
CA GLU A 17 -0.20 2.08 17.58
C GLU A 17 0.67 3.30 17.25
N SER A 18 0.09 4.37 16.66
CA SER A 18 0.85 5.52 16.14
C SER A 18 2.03 5.11 15.25
N LYS A 19 1.79 4.10 14.38
CA LYS A 19 2.82 3.43 13.58
C LYS A 19 3.62 4.44 12.76
N CYS A 20 4.94 4.46 13.03
CA CYS A 20 5.93 5.34 12.39
C CYS A 20 5.67 6.84 12.58
N GLY A 21 4.80 7.24 13.53
CA GLY A 21 4.45 8.63 13.77
C GLY A 21 3.52 9.24 12.71
N PHE A 22 2.92 8.43 11.84
CA PHE A 22 1.93 8.89 10.87
C PHE A 22 0.51 8.71 11.36
N CYS A 23 -0.38 9.62 10.96
CA CYS A 23 -1.79 9.30 10.86
C CYS A 23 -2.09 8.70 9.49
N TRP A 24 -3.03 7.75 9.45
CA TRP A 24 -3.37 6.94 8.28
C TRP A 24 -4.85 7.06 7.95
N ALA A 25 -5.17 7.22 6.67
CA ALA A 25 -6.54 7.25 6.16
C ALA A 25 -6.74 6.17 5.10
N PHE A 26 -7.83 5.41 5.18
CA PHE A 26 -8.12 4.31 4.26
C PHE A 26 -9.22 4.63 3.27
N LYS A 27 -9.00 4.36 1.99
CA LYS A 27 -10.01 4.45 0.93
C LYS A 27 -9.87 3.30 -0.07
N ALA A 28 -10.98 2.84 -0.63
CA ALA A 28 -10.99 1.75 -1.60
C ALA A 28 -11.71 2.16 -2.89
N PRO A 29 -11.09 3.00 -3.73
CA PRO A 29 -11.67 3.38 -5.01
C PRO A 29 -11.77 2.21 -6.00
N LEU A 30 -10.96 1.14 -5.81
CA LEU A 30 -10.92 -0.09 -6.60
C LEU A 30 -10.55 0.08 -8.08
N SER A 31 -10.49 1.31 -8.60
CA SER A 31 -9.91 1.67 -9.89
C SER A 31 -8.96 2.86 -9.74
N GLU A 32 -7.93 2.94 -10.59
CA GLU A 32 -7.03 4.10 -10.59
C GLU A 32 -7.76 5.41 -10.90
N SER A 33 -8.71 5.40 -11.86
CA SER A 33 -9.53 6.57 -12.19
C SER A 33 -10.45 7.02 -11.04
N GLY A 34 -10.67 6.16 -10.04
CA GLY A 34 -11.40 6.50 -8.84
C GLY A 34 -10.58 7.31 -7.83
N LEU A 35 -9.24 7.33 -7.96
CA LEU A 35 -8.35 8.06 -7.05
C LEU A 35 -8.63 9.57 -7.09
N SER A 36 -8.80 10.16 -8.27
CA SER A 36 -9.10 11.58 -8.45
C SER A 36 -10.52 11.95 -7.95
N ARG A 37 -11.43 10.97 -7.86
CA ARG A 37 -12.77 11.15 -7.28
C ARG A 37 -12.81 10.98 -5.76
N ALA A 38 -11.76 10.42 -5.18
CA ALA A 38 -11.72 10.07 -3.77
C ALA A 38 -11.46 11.32 -2.90
N GLN A 39 -12.47 12.19 -2.77
CA GLN A 39 -12.40 13.47 -2.06
C GLN A 39 -11.69 13.35 -0.72
N LEU A 40 -10.60 14.11 -0.54
CA LEU A 40 -9.99 14.30 0.76
C LEU A 40 -10.99 15.04 1.65
N ARG A 41 -11.25 14.51 2.84
CA ARG A 41 -11.88 15.31 3.90
C ARG A 41 -10.79 16.22 4.46
N GLU A 42 -11.14 17.43 4.86
CA GLU A 42 -10.15 18.39 5.41
C GLU A 42 -9.35 17.79 6.58
N GLU A 43 -10.01 16.97 7.41
CA GLU A 43 -9.39 16.23 8.53
C GLU A 43 -8.32 15.21 8.09
N ASP A 44 -8.40 14.70 6.86
CA ASP A 44 -7.54 13.64 6.34
C ASP A 44 -6.38 14.20 5.48
N GLU A 45 -6.35 15.50 5.14
CA GLU A 45 -5.36 16.07 4.20
C GLU A 45 -3.90 15.91 4.67
N CYS A 46 -3.69 15.91 5.99
CA CYS A 46 -2.36 15.75 6.58
C CYS A 46 -1.92 14.28 6.72
N CYS A 47 -2.84 13.32 6.59
CA CYS A 47 -2.57 11.90 6.83
C CYS A 47 -2.08 11.17 5.59
N LEU A 48 -1.32 10.09 5.81
CA LEU A 48 -0.97 9.16 4.75
C LEU A 48 -2.24 8.47 4.25
N GLN A 49 -2.54 8.67 2.98
CA GLN A 49 -3.65 8.01 2.31
C GLN A 49 -3.19 6.62 1.86
N LEU A 50 -3.88 5.59 2.33
CA LEU A 50 -3.79 4.23 1.82
C LEU A 50 -5.01 3.97 0.92
N PHE A 51 -4.77 4.02 -0.39
CA PHE A 51 -5.76 3.63 -1.39
C PHE A 51 -5.54 2.20 -1.85
N ILE A 52 -6.62 1.47 -2.09
CA ILE A 52 -6.58 0.18 -2.79
C ILE A 52 -7.27 0.26 -4.16
N THR A 53 -6.57 -0.18 -5.21
CA THR A 53 -7.04 -0.26 -6.60
C THR A 53 -6.73 -1.62 -7.20
N ASP A 54 -7.35 -1.92 -8.35
CA ASP A 54 -7.03 -3.07 -9.19
C ASP A 54 -7.02 -4.40 -8.41
N TYR A 55 -8.00 -4.54 -7.52
CA TYR A 55 -8.15 -5.75 -6.72
C TYR A 55 -8.76 -6.87 -7.56
N GLU A 56 -8.03 -7.97 -7.65
CA GLU A 56 -8.41 -9.17 -8.37
C GLU A 56 -8.23 -10.40 -7.47
N THR A 57 -9.03 -11.43 -7.73
CA THR A 57 -8.93 -12.72 -7.08
C THR A 57 -8.80 -13.82 -8.10
N ASP A 58 -7.82 -14.70 -7.92
CA ASP A 58 -7.64 -15.89 -8.73
C ASP A 58 -7.68 -17.15 -7.86
N THR A 59 -8.15 -18.26 -8.42
CA THR A 59 -8.21 -19.55 -7.72
C THR A 59 -7.21 -20.51 -8.31
N GLY A 60 -6.30 -21.01 -7.48
CA GLY A 60 -5.33 -22.02 -7.88
C GLY A 60 -5.50 -23.32 -7.12
N TYR A 61 -4.95 -24.38 -7.70
CA TYR A 61 -4.91 -25.71 -7.10
C TYR A 61 -3.48 -26.25 -7.21
N ARG A 62 -2.99 -26.84 -6.13
CA ARG A 62 -1.71 -27.58 -6.15
C ARG A 62 -2.02 -29.08 -6.27
N MET A 63 -1.69 -29.66 -7.41
CA MET A 63 -1.81 -31.11 -7.60
C MET A 63 -0.65 -31.82 -6.89
N ASN A 64 -0.93 -32.97 -6.30
CA ASN A 64 0.12 -33.85 -5.79
C ASN A 64 0.78 -34.57 -6.97
N GLU A 65 2.08 -34.33 -7.18
CA GLU A 65 2.85 -34.93 -8.28
C GLU A 65 2.87 -36.48 -8.25
N LYS A 66 2.64 -37.09 -7.07
CA LYS A 66 2.65 -38.55 -6.90
C LYS A 66 1.29 -39.21 -7.11
N THR A 67 0.18 -38.51 -6.82
CA THR A 67 -1.17 -39.12 -6.84
C THR A 67 -2.10 -38.52 -7.89
N GLY A 68 -1.74 -37.38 -8.50
CA GLY A 68 -2.61 -36.70 -9.46
C GLY A 68 -3.88 -36.11 -8.84
N LEU A 69 -3.99 -36.07 -7.51
CA LEU A 69 -5.13 -35.51 -6.78
C LEU A 69 -4.84 -34.07 -6.33
N SER A 70 -5.86 -33.21 -6.38
CA SER A 70 -5.81 -31.85 -5.84
C SER A 70 -5.59 -31.90 -4.32
N HIS A 71 -4.43 -31.42 -3.85
CA HIS A 71 -4.09 -31.50 -2.42
C HIS A 71 -4.47 -30.23 -1.64
N ARG A 72 -4.44 -29.04 -2.28
CA ARG A 72 -4.79 -27.76 -1.65
C ARG A 72 -5.34 -26.78 -2.67
N LYS A 73 -6.51 -26.23 -2.36
CA LYS A 73 -7.09 -25.08 -3.04
C LYS A 73 -6.56 -23.81 -2.37
N TYR A 74 -6.19 -22.82 -3.15
CA TYR A 74 -5.81 -21.50 -2.63
C TYR A 74 -6.49 -20.40 -3.45
N CYS A 75 -6.63 -19.24 -2.83
CA CYS A 75 -7.08 -18.02 -3.47
C CYS A 75 -5.95 -17.01 -3.43
N ASP A 76 -5.50 -16.58 -4.61
CA ASP A 76 -4.55 -15.49 -4.76
C ASP A 76 -5.34 -14.17 -4.84
N HIS A 77 -4.86 -13.18 -4.09
CA HIS A 77 -5.40 -11.84 -4.00
C HIS A 77 -4.33 -10.87 -4.51
N SER A 78 -4.49 -10.38 -5.75
CA SER A 78 -3.63 -9.34 -6.32
C SER A 78 -4.29 -7.98 -6.17
N PHE A 79 -3.51 -6.98 -5.79
CA PHE A 79 -4.01 -5.62 -5.59
C PHE A 79 -2.89 -4.60 -5.75
N THR A 80 -3.28 -3.36 -6.02
CA THR A 80 -2.38 -2.20 -5.98
C THR A 80 -2.73 -1.36 -4.77
N LEU A 81 -1.74 -1.06 -3.93
CA LEU A 81 -1.88 -0.02 -2.90
C LEU A 81 -1.19 1.26 -3.36
N TYR A 82 -1.78 2.39 -3.01
CA TYR A 82 -1.09 3.67 -3.02
C TYR A 82 -0.99 4.17 -1.59
N VAL A 83 0.24 4.32 -1.10
CA VAL A 83 0.53 4.97 0.19
C VAL A 83 1.15 6.32 -0.12
N VAL A 84 0.33 7.36 -0.08
CA VAL A 84 0.65 8.67 -0.64
C VAL A 84 0.14 9.81 0.24
N LYS A 85 0.72 11.00 0.05
CA LYS A 85 0.27 12.25 0.65
C LYS A 85 0.21 13.34 -0.42
N PRO A 86 -0.72 14.32 -0.32
CA PRO A 86 -0.66 15.51 -1.16
C PRO A 86 0.70 16.20 -1.01
N SER A 87 1.26 16.68 -2.12
CA SER A 87 2.56 17.36 -2.14
C SER A 87 2.55 18.55 -3.08
N ASP A 88 3.42 19.51 -2.81
CA ASP A 88 3.61 20.68 -3.68
C ASP A 88 4.51 20.31 -4.86
N ILE A 89 4.04 20.60 -6.08
CA ILE A 89 4.76 20.38 -7.35
C ILE A 89 6.07 21.19 -7.37
N GLY A 90 6.15 22.29 -6.61
CA GLY A 90 7.32 23.15 -6.54
C GLY A 90 8.50 22.59 -5.74
N LEU A 91 8.35 21.46 -5.03
CA LEU A 91 9.41 20.88 -4.22
C LEU A 91 10.31 19.94 -5.02
N ASN A 92 11.61 19.99 -4.71
CA ASN A 92 12.58 19.03 -5.24
C ASN A 92 12.23 17.62 -4.79
N VAL A 93 12.47 16.64 -5.67
CA VAL A 93 12.35 15.24 -5.27
C VAL A 93 13.54 14.86 -4.40
N TYR A 94 14.76 15.27 -4.77
CA TYR A 94 15.97 15.05 -3.99
C TYR A 94 16.94 16.23 -4.10
N ASN A 95 17.63 16.39 -5.23
CA ASN A 95 18.65 17.42 -5.43
C ASN A 95 18.67 18.01 -6.85
N GLU A 96 17.52 18.06 -7.50
CA GLU A 96 17.41 18.46 -8.91
C GLU A 96 17.71 19.95 -9.13
N ILE A 97 17.33 20.83 -8.20
CA ILE A 97 17.56 22.27 -8.29
C ILE A 97 18.69 22.68 -7.33
N PRO A 98 19.79 23.28 -7.83
CA PRO A 98 20.89 23.78 -7.00
C PRO A 98 20.44 24.83 -5.99
N GLY A 99 21.03 24.80 -4.78
CA GLY A 99 20.77 25.79 -3.73
C GLY A 99 19.62 25.45 -2.79
N HIS A 100 18.88 24.38 -3.04
CA HIS A 100 17.84 23.87 -2.15
C HIS A 100 18.38 22.76 -1.24
N PRO A 101 18.14 22.83 0.08
CA PRO A 101 18.51 21.79 1.02
C PRO A 101 17.79 20.46 0.76
N ILE A 102 18.51 19.33 0.86
CA ILE A 102 17.95 17.98 0.66
C ILE A 102 16.89 17.63 1.73
N ASN A 103 17.02 18.17 2.95
CA ASN A 103 16.06 17.94 4.04
C ASN A 103 14.66 18.53 3.78
N GLU A 104 14.54 19.44 2.81
CA GLU A 104 13.24 19.98 2.37
C GLU A 104 12.66 19.19 1.17
N SER A 105 13.42 18.24 0.61
CA SER A 105 13.00 17.45 -0.54
C SER A 105 11.88 16.47 -0.22
N LEU A 106 11.12 16.07 -1.25
CA LEU A 106 10.08 15.04 -1.13
C LEU A 106 10.67 13.69 -0.71
N TRP A 107 11.94 13.43 -1.01
CA TRP A 107 12.63 12.23 -0.55
C TRP A 107 12.72 12.17 0.97
N GLU A 108 13.28 13.20 1.60
CA GLU A 108 13.48 13.24 3.06
C GLU A 108 12.16 13.42 3.81
N THR A 109 11.21 14.16 3.25
CA THR A 109 9.96 14.52 3.94
C THR A 109 8.83 13.50 3.76
N ILE A 110 8.81 12.74 2.64
CA ILE A 110 7.71 11.82 2.30
C ILE A 110 8.24 10.42 1.93
N LEU A 111 9.09 10.30 0.90
CA LEU A 111 9.39 9.00 0.29
C LEU A 111 10.19 8.09 1.22
N ALA A 112 11.31 8.57 1.77
CA ALA A 112 12.17 7.78 2.67
C ALA A 112 11.46 7.43 4.00
N PRO A 113 10.74 8.35 4.66
CA PRO A 113 9.94 8.02 5.83
C PRO A 113 8.91 6.90 5.58
N ILE A 114 8.17 6.93 4.47
CA ILE A 114 7.22 5.86 4.12
C ILE A 114 7.97 4.56 3.81
N GLN A 115 9.05 4.62 3.03
CA GLN A 115 9.83 3.44 2.68
C GLN A 115 10.36 2.72 3.92
N ASN A 116 10.90 3.47 4.88
CA ASN A 116 11.41 2.95 6.13
C ASN A 116 10.30 2.38 7.03
N CYS A 117 9.06 2.85 6.86
CA CYS A 117 7.92 2.39 7.65
C CYS A 117 7.30 1.08 7.16
N ILE A 118 7.14 0.90 5.85
CA ILE A 118 6.35 -0.21 5.27
C ILE A 118 7.08 -1.00 4.16
N GLY A 119 8.36 -0.72 3.95
CA GLY A 119 9.21 -1.43 2.99
C GLY A 119 10.21 -2.37 3.63
N CYS A 120 10.83 -3.20 2.78
CA CYS A 120 12.01 -4.02 3.06
C CYS A 120 11.94 -4.84 4.38
N GLY A 121 10.86 -5.59 4.57
CA GLY A 121 10.64 -6.50 5.69
C GLY A 121 9.57 -6.02 6.67
N ASN A 122 9.25 -4.72 6.69
CA ASN A 122 8.17 -4.21 7.53
C ASN A 122 6.77 -4.61 7.03
N GLU A 123 6.65 -5.12 5.80
CA GLU A 123 5.41 -5.71 5.32
C GLU A 123 4.98 -6.97 6.07
N PHE A 124 5.90 -7.60 6.83
CA PHE A 124 5.56 -8.77 7.65
C PHE A 124 4.71 -8.42 8.87
N ASP A 125 4.62 -7.14 9.27
CA ASP A 125 3.67 -6.68 10.30
C ASP A 125 2.23 -7.03 9.92
N LEU A 126 1.94 -7.13 8.61
CA LEU A 126 0.64 -7.55 8.09
C LEU A 126 0.26 -8.98 8.49
N CYS A 127 1.25 -9.86 8.71
CA CYS A 127 1.04 -11.23 9.18
C CYS A 127 0.57 -11.26 10.63
N GLU A 128 0.82 -10.21 11.43
CA GLU A 128 0.36 -10.12 12.82
C GLU A 128 -1.13 -9.83 12.96
N MET A 129 -1.84 -9.59 11.85
CA MET A 129 -3.30 -9.36 11.86
C MET A 129 -4.12 -10.63 12.12
N GLY A 130 -3.48 -11.79 12.31
CA GLY A 130 -4.16 -13.06 12.64
C GLY A 130 -4.83 -13.74 11.45
N TYR A 131 -4.65 -13.23 10.23
CA TYR A 131 -5.11 -13.88 9.01
C TYR A 131 -4.05 -14.86 8.49
N SER A 132 -4.49 -16.06 8.08
CA SER A 132 -3.60 -17.04 7.47
C SER A 132 -3.44 -16.78 5.97
N PHE A 133 -2.36 -16.09 5.59
CA PHE A 133 -1.96 -15.89 4.19
C PHE A 133 -0.44 -15.80 4.04
N ASP A 134 0.05 -16.06 2.83
CA ASP A 134 1.45 -15.82 2.45
C ASP A 134 1.55 -14.52 1.64
N ILE A 135 2.56 -13.71 1.91
CA ILE A 135 2.93 -12.57 1.05
C ILE A 135 3.84 -13.09 -0.07
N LEU A 136 3.31 -13.25 -1.27
CA LEU A 136 4.09 -13.71 -2.43
C LEU A 136 4.79 -12.57 -3.16
N ARG A 137 4.26 -11.35 -3.05
CA ARG A 137 4.84 -10.16 -3.67
C ARG A 137 4.50 -8.92 -2.86
N TRP A 138 5.52 -8.08 -2.67
CA TRP A 138 5.39 -6.72 -2.15
C TRP A 138 6.37 -5.82 -2.92
N LYS A 139 5.92 -5.30 -4.07
CA LYS A 139 6.78 -4.51 -4.94
C LYS A 139 6.43 -3.04 -4.85
N MET A 140 7.29 -2.27 -4.20
CA MET A 140 7.16 -0.82 -4.06
C MET A 140 7.81 -0.07 -5.23
N LYS A 141 7.14 0.97 -5.74
CA LYS A 141 7.66 1.91 -6.72
C LYS A 141 7.23 3.32 -6.34
N THR A 142 8.12 4.31 -6.47
CA THR A 142 7.78 5.71 -6.21
C THR A 142 6.67 6.20 -7.14
N VAL A 143 5.85 7.10 -6.60
CA VAL A 143 4.83 7.87 -7.31
C VAL A 143 5.04 9.32 -6.93
N GLN A 144 5.03 10.22 -7.92
CA GLN A 144 5.25 11.65 -7.73
C GLN A 144 4.15 12.38 -8.50
N PHE A 145 3.54 13.39 -7.85
CA PHE A 145 2.55 14.29 -8.45
C PHE A 145 1.44 13.57 -9.23
N LYS A 146 0.89 12.48 -8.67
CA LYS A 146 -0.16 11.69 -9.32
C LYS A 146 -1.55 12.27 -9.04
N GLU A 147 -2.39 12.27 -10.08
CA GLU A 147 -3.78 12.76 -10.05
C GLU A 147 -3.92 14.24 -9.67
N ASP A 148 -5.16 14.71 -9.58
CA ASP A 148 -5.53 16.11 -9.32
C ASP A 148 -5.03 16.65 -7.97
N HIS A 149 -4.71 15.76 -7.02
CA HIS A 149 -4.21 16.12 -5.69
C HIS A 149 -2.68 16.10 -5.57
N ASN A 150 -1.95 15.90 -6.67
CA ASN A 150 -0.48 15.86 -6.69
C ASN A 150 0.10 14.89 -5.65
N TYR A 151 -0.46 13.68 -5.59
CA TYR A 151 -0.05 12.67 -4.62
C TYR A 151 1.39 12.22 -4.87
N THR A 152 2.20 12.24 -3.81
CA THR A 152 3.55 11.70 -3.79
C THR A 152 3.69 10.63 -2.70
N GLY A 153 4.42 9.56 -3.00
CA GLY A 153 4.58 8.42 -2.10
C GLY A 153 4.96 7.15 -2.86
N TRP A 154 4.31 6.04 -2.51
CA TRP A 154 4.63 4.72 -3.04
C TRP A 154 3.40 4.00 -3.59
N ARG A 155 3.55 3.41 -4.77
CA ARG A 155 2.67 2.39 -5.32
C ARG A 155 3.23 1.02 -4.98
N ILE A 156 2.39 0.14 -4.44
CA ILE A 156 2.75 -1.20 -4.00
C ILE A 156 1.92 -2.20 -4.78
N LEU A 157 2.58 -3.08 -5.52
CA LEU A 157 1.94 -4.24 -6.14
C LEU A 157 2.02 -5.41 -5.16
N GLY A 158 0.88 -5.76 -4.57
CA GLY A 158 0.72 -6.83 -3.60
C GLY A 158 0.16 -8.11 -4.22
N LEU A 159 0.64 -9.26 -3.75
CA LEU A 159 0.03 -10.56 -4.03
C LEU A 159 0.02 -11.39 -2.75
N PHE A 160 -1.18 -11.64 -2.21
CA PHE A 160 -1.38 -12.49 -1.05
C PHE A 160 -1.99 -13.83 -1.46
N ARG A 161 -1.50 -14.94 -0.91
CA ARG A 161 -2.07 -16.27 -1.11
C ARG A 161 -2.75 -16.75 0.16
N GLN A 162 -4.05 -17.00 0.08
CA GLN A 162 -4.80 -17.62 1.16
C GLN A 162 -5.06 -19.09 0.85
N PHE A 163 -4.63 -19.99 1.73
CA PHE A 163 -4.98 -21.41 1.63
C PHE A 163 -6.41 -21.63 2.13
N ILE A 164 -7.19 -22.37 1.34
CA ILE A 164 -8.54 -22.81 1.70
C ILE A 164 -8.39 -24.22 2.25
N ILE A 165 -8.65 -24.37 3.55
CA ILE A 165 -8.69 -25.67 4.25
C ILE A 165 -10.08 -26.28 4.06
#